data_AF-A0A1V6E5D4-F1
#
_entry.id   AF-A0A1V6E5D4-F1
#
_cell.length_a   1.000
_cell.length_b   1.000
_cell.length_c   1.000
_cell.angle_alpha   90.00
_cell.angle_beta   90.00
_cell.angle_gamma   90.00
#
_symmetry.space_group_name_H-M   'P 1'
#
loop_
_entity.id
_entity.type
_entity.pdbx_description
1 polymer ?
#
loop_
_entity_poly.entity_id
_entity_poly.type
_entity_poly.pdbx_seq_one_letter_code
_entity_poly.pdbx_strand_id
1 'polypeptide(L)'
;MMLTTRKLNNPDSIGIIYMTIQGIPAPALKEVEVYLSPIRAARYRRSALMAELANKVLFPLGLPEIDFEKDIVASSKYTEGGTITERHLLAAVARSILSEVEPGQELIKWLEEKLSLVLTGSQKRNLSESQNPYLVYDLLGVLKAGFLDSIFIQPTEECVDVRDAISFANRIGGIPAYAYLGDVAESPTGDKRAEKYEDEILDELIPVLKELGFPAITYMPPRNTKEQLLRLQGFCKKYDLMEISGVDINQPRQSFRCPELLLPEFRHLDDATWAMVAHEALSGFDLRFGLFSAENSLADIPIIERIHRYATVGRAIDFREPGSLVRQAELLFLEK
;
A
#
# COMPACT_ATOMS: atom_id res chain seq x y z
N MET A 1 -6.14 -22.25 -6.06
CA MET A 1 -7.26 -22.47 -5.11
C MET A 1 -7.02 -21.77 -3.78
N MET A 2 -5.82 -21.87 -3.20
CA MET A 2 -5.44 -21.20 -1.94
C MET A 2 -5.71 -19.68 -1.92
N LEU A 3 -5.30 -18.96 -2.97
CA LEU A 3 -5.39 -17.49 -2.99
C LEU A 3 -6.82 -16.96 -2.95
N THR A 4 -7.80 -17.72 -3.42
CA THR A 4 -9.21 -17.30 -3.53
C THR A 4 -10.06 -17.72 -2.33
N THR A 5 -9.53 -18.53 -1.41
CA THR A 5 -10.29 -19.09 -0.27
C THR A 5 -9.74 -18.67 1.10
N ARG A 6 -8.71 -17.83 1.14
CA ARG A 6 -8.11 -17.32 2.39
C ARG A 6 -8.10 -15.79 2.39
N LYS A 7 -8.09 -15.19 3.57
CA LYS A 7 -7.57 -13.83 3.74
C LYS A 7 -6.05 -13.89 3.63
N LEU A 8 -5.49 -12.89 2.97
CA LEU A 8 -4.05 -12.71 2.78
C LEU A 8 -3.67 -11.35 3.37
N ASN A 9 -2.95 -10.51 2.63
CA ASN A 9 -2.63 -9.14 3.04
C ASN A 9 -3.82 -8.15 3.02
N ASN A 10 -4.99 -8.55 2.51
CA ASN A 10 -6.23 -7.79 2.65
C ASN A 10 -7.02 -8.30 3.86
N PRO A 11 -7.13 -7.51 4.94
CA PRO A 11 -7.83 -7.91 6.15
C PRO A 11 -9.35 -7.87 6.02
N ASP A 12 -9.92 -7.28 4.97
CA ASP A 12 -11.36 -7.03 4.88
C ASP A 12 -12.06 -8.00 3.90
N SER A 13 -11.27 -8.72 3.08
CA SER A 13 -11.82 -9.49 1.95
C SER A 13 -11.04 -10.78 1.69
N ILE A 14 -11.78 -11.88 1.57
CA ILE A 14 -11.21 -13.17 1.12
C ILE A 14 -10.93 -13.08 -0.38
N GLY A 15 -9.82 -13.63 -0.83
CA GLY A 15 -9.52 -13.70 -2.27
C GLY A 15 -9.00 -12.41 -2.89
N ILE A 16 -8.79 -11.37 -2.10
CA ILE A 16 -8.27 -10.08 -2.56
C ILE A 16 -6.89 -9.88 -1.96
N ILE A 17 -5.97 -9.37 -2.77
CA ILE A 17 -4.64 -8.99 -2.32
C ILE A 17 -4.39 -7.50 -2.58
N TYR A 18 -3.51 -6.93 -1.77
CA TYR A 18 -2.80 -5.71 -2.12
C TYR A 18 -1.50 -6.07 -2.84
N MET A 19 -1.19 -5.32 -3.89
CA MET A 19 0.08 -5.41 -4.58
C MET A 19 0.52 -4.01 -5.01
N THR A 20 1.80 -3.86 -5.28
CA THR A 20 2.37 -2.61 -5.81
C THR A 20 2.94 -2.88 -7.19
N ILE A 21 2.90 -1.88 -8.07
CA ILE A 21 3.72 -1.84 -9.29
C ILE A 21 4.73 -0.72 -9.06
N GLN A 22 6.02 -1.06 -8.96
CA GLN A 22 7.08 -0.11 -8.60
C GLN A 22 8.05 0.11 -9.74
N GLY A 23 8.87 1.18 -9.68
CA GLY A 23 9.88 1.48 -10.71
C GLY A 23 9.29 1.75 -12.09
N ILE A 24 8.07 2.31 -12.16
CA ILE A 24 7.38 2.55 -13.43
C ILE A 24 8.15 3.59 -14.24
N PRO A 25 8.64 3.27 -15.45
CA PRO A 25 9.38 4.22 -16.27
C PRO A 25 8.48 5.39 -16.68
N ALA A 26 9.01 6.62 -16.60
CA ALA A 26 8.25 7.85 -16.84
C ALA A 26 7.44 7.87 -18.16
N PRO A 27 7.93 7.35 -19.31
CA PRO A 27 7.13 7.27 -20.54
C PRO A 27 5.83 6.45 -20.42
N ALA A 28 5.74 5.53 -19.47
CA ALA A 28 4.58 4.65 -19.28
C ALA A 28 3.44 5.29 -18.47
N LEU A 29 3.64 6.45 -17.84
CA LEU A 29 2.65 7.05 -16.93
C LEU A 29 1.29 7.30 -17.59
N LYS A 30 1.26 7.67 -18.88
CA LYS A 30 0.00 7.84 -19.63
C LYS A 30 -0.77 6.53 -19.75
N GLU A 31 -0.06 5.43 -19.91
CA GLU A 31 -0.67 4.11 -20.04
C GLU A 31 -1.19 3.59 -18.69
N VAL A 32 -0.45 3.85 -17.62
CA VAL A 32 -0.90 3.62 -16.23
C VAL A 32 -2.20 4.35 -15.94
N GLU A 33 -2.30 5.60 -16.38
CA GLU A 33 -3.52 6.39 -16.19
C GLU A 33 -4.72 5.77 -16.92
N VAL A 34 -4.53 5.29 -18.16
CA VAL A 34 -5.58 4.57 -18.91
C VAL A 34 -5.99 3.29 -18.18
N TYR A 35 -5.04 2.53 -17.65
CA TYR A 35 -5.30 1.29 -16.93
C TYR A 35 -6.05 1.51 -15.61
N LEU A 36 -5.67 2.53 -14.83
CA LEU A 36 -6.27 2.83 -13.52
C LEU A 36 -7.62 3.53 -13.60
N SER A 37 -7.91 4.23 -14.70
CA SER A 37 -9.17 4.98 -14.87
C SER A 37 -10.44 4.16 -14.65
N PRO A 38 -10.66 2.99 -15.30
CA PRO A 38 -11.85 2.18 -15.05
C PRO A 38 -11.91 1.64 -13.61
N ILE A 39 -10.76 1.30 -13.00
CA ILE A 39 -10.66 0.83 -11.61
C ILE A 39 -11.13 1.93 -10.64
N ARG A 40 -10.63 3.17 -10.83
CA ARG A 40 -11.05 4.32 -10.04
C ARG A 40 -12.53 4.64 -10.21
N ALA A 41 -13.06 4.54 -11.44
CA ALA A 41 -14.49 4.76 -11.69
C ALA A 41 -15.38 3.72 -10.98
N ALA A 42 -14.96 2.45 -10.95
CA ALA A 42 -15.64 1.41 -10.18
C ALA A 42 -15.61 1.69 -8.67
N ARG A 43 -14.44 2.07 -8.14
CA ARG A 43 -14.30 2.45 -6.74
C ARG A 43 -15.14 3.68 -6.37
N TYR A 44 -15.20 4.67 -7.24
CA TYR A 44 -16.04 5.86 -7.08
C TYR A 44 -17.51 5.44 -6.89
N ARG A 45 -18.04 4.57 -7.78
CA ARG A 45 -19.43 4.08 -7.68
C ARG A 45 -19.70 3.36 -6.37
N ARG A 46 -18.80 2.45 -5.96
CA ARG A 46 -18.94 1.74 -4.68
C ARG A 46 -18.90 2.71 -3.49
N SER A 47 -17.97 3.66 -3.50
CA SER A 47 -17.82 4.64 -2.43
C SER A 47 -19.04 5.56 -2.30
N ALA A 48 -19.69 5.92 -3.42
CA ALA A 48 -20.94 6.68 -3.42
C ALA A 48 -22.06 5.91 -2.71
N LEU A 49 -22.22 4.62 -3.02
CA LEU A 49 -23.19 3.75 -2.35
C LEU A 49 -22.89 3.61 -0.85
N MET A 50 -21.62 3.50 -0.47
CA MET A 50 -21.23 3.46 0.95
C MET A 50 -21.55 4.77 1.67
N ALA A 51 -21.43 5.92 1.01
CA ALA A 51 -21.84 7.21 1.57
C ALA A 51 -23.35 7.29 1.77
N GLU A 52 -24.16 6.76 0.85
CA GLU A 52 -25.62 6.64 1.04
C GLU A 52 -25.97 5.75 2.24
N LEU A 53 -25.26 4.63 2.42
CA LEU A 53 -25.44 3.76 3.59
C LEU A 53 -25.06 4.48 4.88
N ALA A 54 -23.96 5.24 4.89
CA ALA A 54 -23.59 6.06 6.04
C ALA A 54 -24.68 7.08 6.38
N ASN A 55 -25.21 7.81 5.39
CA ASN A 55 -26.30 8.76 5.63
C ASN A 55 -27.57 8.10 6.18
N LYS A 56 -27.93 6.89 5.72
CA LYS A 56 -29.07 6.12 6.27
C LYS A 56 -28.90 5.80 7.76
N VAL A 57 -27.67 5.59 8.22
CA VAL A 57 -27.38 5.31 9.64
C VAL A 57 -27.29 6.60 10.45
N LEU A 58 -26.65 7.64 9.90
CA LEU A 58 -26.27 8.85 10.64
C LEU A 58 -27.37 9.91 10.69
N PHE A 59 -28.17 10.05 9.62
CA PHE A 59 -29.24 11.05 9.56
C PHE A 59 -30.30 10.87 10.66
N PRO A 60 -30.78 9.65 10.98
CA PRO A 60 -31.68 9.43 12.11
C PRO A 60 -31.08 9.77 13.48
N LEU A 61 -29.75 9.87 13.58
CA LEU A 61 -29.03 10.26 14.80
C LEU A 61 -28.88 11.79 14.93
N GLY A 62 -29.45 12.56 14.00
CA GLY A 62 -29.44 14.02 14.00
C GLY A 62 -28.20 14.65 13.37
N LEU A 63 -27.38 13.87 12.65
CA LEU A 63 -26.19 14.40 11.98
C LEU A 63 -26.52 14.96 10.59
N PRO A 64 -25.78 15.98 10.12
CA PRO A 64 -25.94 16.49 8.78
C PRO A 64 -25.61 15.43 7.73
N GLU A 65 -26.35 15.48 6.62
CA GLU A 65 -26.12 14.62 5.47
C GLU A 65 -24.72 14.86 4.88
N ILE A 66 -24.00 13.78 4.58
CA ILE A 66 -22.71 13.81 3.92
C ILE A 66 -22.94 13.87 2.41
N ASP A 67 -22.47 14.94 1.78
CA ASP A 67 -22.50 15.12 0.33
C ASP A 67 -21.27 14.43 -0.27
N PHE A 68 -21.50 13.42 -1.11
CA PHE A 68 -20.42 12.61 -1.66
C PHE A 68 -19.41 13.44 -2.47
N GLU A 69 -19.87 14.42 -3.26
CA GLU A 69 -18.98 15.26 -4.07
C GLU A 69 -18.20 16.25 -3.22
N LYS A 70 -18.90 16.97 -2.33
CA LYS A 70 -18.29 18.05 -1.55
C LYS A 70 -17.41 17.54 -0.41
N ASP A 71 -17.84 16.51 0.30
CA ASP A 71 -17.19 16.07 1.54
C ASP A 71 -16.15 14.98 1.30
N ILE A 72 -16.33 14.17 0.25
CA ILE A 72 -15.48 13.00 -0.05
C ILE A 72 -14.65 13.23 -1.31
N VAL A 73 -15.27 13.44 -2.48
CA VAL A 73 -14.54 13.57 -3.75
C VAL A 73 -13.58 14.76 -3.70
N ALA A 74 -14.03 15.93 -3.26
CA ALA A 74 -13.20 17.13 -3.17
C ALA A 74 -11.97 16.99 -2.25
N SER A 75 -12.02 16.09 -1.26
CA SER A 75 -10.90 15.84 -0.34
C SER A 75 -10.00 14.66 -0.74
N SER A 76 -10.29 13.99 -1.86
CA SER A 76 -9.64 12.72 -2.25
C SER A 76 -8.62 12.81 -3.37
N LYS A 77 -8.41 14.00 -3.95
CA LYS A 77 -7.55 14.19 -5.13
C LYS A 77 -8.00 13.39 -6.36
N TYR A 78 -9.26 12.96 -6.42
CA TYR A 78 -9.80 12.17 -7.53
C TYR A 78 -9.61 12.84 -8.91
N THR A 79 -9.83 14.15 -8.98
CA THR A 79 -9.65 14.94 -10.22
C THR A 79 -8.19 15.09 -10.66
N GLU A 80 -7.24 14.78 -9.77
CA GLU A 80 -5.79 14.80 -10.00
C GLU A 80 -5.22 13.39 -10.23
N GLY A 81 -6.08 12.38 -10.45
CA GLY A 81 -5.68 10.98 -10.65
C GLY A 81 -5.59 10.15 -9.37
N GLY A 82 -5.91 10.75 -8.21
CA GLY A 82 -6.04 10.07 -6.93
C GLY A 82 -7.26 9.14 -6.86
N THR A 83 -7.39 8.40 -5.76
CA THR A 83 -8.47 7.43 -5.57
C THR A 83 -9.26 7.71 -4.30
N ILE A 84 -10.56 7.42 -4.33
CA ILE A 84 -11.42 7.51 -3.15
C ILE A 84 -11.18 6.25 -2.30
N THR A 85 -11.31 6.34 -0.99
CA THR A 85 -11.14 5.18 -0.10
C THR A 85 -12.10 5.32 1.05
N GLU A 86 -12.27 4.24 1.81
CA GLU A 86 -13.01 4.21 3.05
C GLU A 86 -12.49 5.28 4.04
N ARG A 87 -11.20 5.63 3.99
CA ARG A 87 -10.66 6.72 4.81
C ARG A 87 -11.24 8.08 4.46
N HIS A 88 -11.49 8.37 3.18
CA HIS A 88 -12.11 9.64 2.77
C HIS A 88 -13.56 9.72 3.27
N LEU A 89 -14.32 8.62 3.14
CA LEU A 89 -15.67 8.50 3.69
C LEU A 89 -15.68 8.67 5.21
N LEU A 90 -14.83 7.94 5.94
CA LEU A 90 -14.77 8.01 7.39
C LEU A 90 -14.24 9.36 7.90
N ALA A 91 -13.41 10.06 7.13
CA ALA A 91 -13.04 11.46 7.41
C ALA A 91 -14.25 12.39 7.30
N ALA A 92 -15.11 12.21 6.29
CA ALA A 92 -16.35 12.98 6.15
C ALA A 92 -17.33 12.67 7.29
N VAL A 93 -17.49 11.39 7.66
CA VAL A 93 -18.29 10.98 8.83
C VAL A 93 -17.75 11.61 10.11
N ALA A 94 -16.43 11.57 10.33
CA ALA A 94 -15.80 12.19 11.48
C ALA A 94 -16.09 13.70 11.56
N ARG A 95 -16.02 14.42 10.42
CA ARG A 95 -16.35 15.85 10.37
C ARG A 95 -17.81 16.14 10.64
N SER A 96 -18.73 15.32 10.12
CA SER A 96 -20.18 15.43 10.36
C SER A 96 -20.52 15.21 11.85
N ILE A 97 -19.88 14.23 12.51
CA ILE A 97 -20.03 14.06 13.96
C ILE A 97 -19.51 15.27 14.72
N LEU A 98 -18.30 15.75 14.37
CA LEU A 98 -17.66 16.87 15.06
C LEU A 98 -18.32 18.24 14.82
N SER A 99 -19.27 18.35 13.88
CA SER A 99 -20.07 19.57 13.73
C SER A 99 -21.24 19.64 14.71
N GLU A 100 -21.69 18.49 15.25
CA GLU A 100 -22.83 18.40 16.16
C GLU A 100 -22.47 17.94 17.57
N VAL A 101 -21.27 17.38 17.76
CA VAL A 101 -20.84 16.76 19.01
C VAL A 101 -19.49 17.31 19.46
N GLU A 102 -19.46 17.90 20.65
CA GLU A 102 -18.25 18.49 21.21
C GLU A 102 -17.19 17.43 21.54
N PRO A 103 -15.89 17.71 21.31
CA PRO A 103 -14.81 16.78 21.63
C PRO A 103 -14.73 16.43 23.13
N GLY A 104 -14.06 15.32 23.44
CA GLY A 104 -13.88 14.83 24.80
C GLY A 104 -15.00 13.91 25.28
N GLN A 105 -15.48 14.13 26.52
CA GLN A 105 -16.39 13.18 27.16
C GLN A 105 -17.74 13.09 26.46
N GLU A 106 -18.21 14.18 25.85
CA GLU A 106 -19.46 14.19 25.10
C GLU A 106 -19.34 13.35 23.82
N LEU A 107 -18.29 13.55 23.03
CA LEU A 107 -17.98 12.70 21.87
C LEU A 107 -17.85 11.22 22.24
N ILE A 108 -17.12 10.88 23.31
CA ILE A 108 -16.96 9.49 23.75
C ILE A 108 -18.32 8.89 24.09
N LYS A 109 -19.12 9.58 24.89
CA LYS A 109 -20.45 9.13 25.27
C LYS A 109 -21.36 8.95 24.05
N TRP A 110 -21.33 9.89 23.12
CA TRP A 110 -22.12 9.82 21.89
C TRP A 110 -21.73 8.59 21.05
N LEU A 111 -20.43 8.32 20.88
CA LEU A 111 -19.96 7.15 20.13
C LEU A 111 -20.38 5.82 20.78
N GLU A 112 -20.30 5.73 22.11
CA GLU A 112 -20.67 4.53 22.86
C GLU A 112 -22.20 4.32 22.89
N GLU A 113 -23.00 5.38 23.04
CA GLU A 113 -24.45 5.27 23.19
C GLU A 113 -25.21 5.26 21.86
N LYS A 114 -24.77 6.05 20.87
CA LYS A 114 -25.48 6.23 19.59
C LYS A 114 -25.00 5.28 18.51
N LEU A 115 -23.69 5.03 18.46
CA LEU A 115 -23.09 4.11 17.50
C LEU A 115 -22.70 2.75 18.11
N SER A 116 -22.93 2.55 19.41
CA SER A 116 -22.60 1.30 20.12
C SER A 116 -21.13 0.90 19.96
N LEU A 117 -20.22 1.87 19.84
CA LEU A 117 -18.80 1.62 19.66
C LEU A 117 -18.13 1.30 21.00
N VAL A 118 -17.14 0.41 20.98
CA VAL A 118 -16.31 0.10 22.15
C VAL A 118 -14.94 0.76 21.96
N LEU A 119 -14.65 1.78 22.77
CA LEU A 119 -13.40 2.54 22.66
C LEU A 119 -12.34 2.04 23.65
N THR A 120 -11.12 1.88 23.15
CA THR A 120 -9.94 1.59 23.97
C THR A 120 -9.54 2.80 24.83
N GLY A 121 -8.77 2.55 25.89
CA GLY A 121 -8.25 3.63 26.75
C GLY A 121 -7.41 4.65 25.99
N SER A 122 -6.67 4.24 24.94
CA SER A 122 -5.91 5.18 24.12
C SER A 122 -6.79 6.04 23.22
N GLN A 123 -7.83 5.45 22.62
CA GLN A 123 -8.80 6.20 21.82
C GLN A 123 -9.53 7.25 22.68
N LYS A 124 -9.99 6.87 23.88
CA LYS A 124 -10.62 7.83 24.82
C LYS A 124 -9.69 8.99 25.19
N ARG A 125 -8.41 8.72 25.42
CA ARG A 125 -7.41 9.77 25.71
C ARG A 125 -7.24 10.71 24.52
N ASN A 126 -7.00 10.18 23.32
CA ASN A 126 -6.79 11.01 22.12
C ASN A 126 -8.02 11.87 21.79
N LEU A 127 -9.23 11.31 21.91
CA LEU A 127 -10.48 12.06 21.68
C LEU A 127 -10.79 13.11 22.75
N SER A 128 -10.15 13.01 23.94
CA SER A 128 -10.29 13.97 25.04
C SER A 128 -9.11 14.93 25.18
N GLU A 129 -8.11 14.84 24.30
CA GLU A 129 -6.94 15.70 24.35
C GLU A 129 -7.33 17.13 23.93
N SER A 130 -7.09 18.08 24.84
CA SER A 130 -7.36 19.49 24.60
C SER A 130 -6.49 20.00 23.45
N GLN A 131 -7.11 20.71 22.49
CA GLN A 131 -6.46 21.26 21.30
C GLN A 131 -5.73 20.20 20.43
N ASN A 132 -6.24 18.97 20.40
CA ASN A 132 -5.69 17.91 19.56
C ASN A 132 -5.78 18.27 18.06
N PRO A 133 -4.65 18.51 17.36
CA PRO A 133 -4.66 18.87 15.94
C PRO A 133 -5.03 17.69 15.03
N TYR A 134 -5.05 16.46 15.58
CA TYR A 134 -5.29 15.22 14.86
C TYR A 134 -6.66 14.60 15.16
N LEU A 135 -7.55 15.34 15.83
CA LEU A 135 -8.85 14.83 16.31
C LEU A 135 -9.67 14.12 15.22
N VAL A 136 -9.74 14.69 14.01
CA VAL A 136 -10.45 14.06 12.87
C VAL A 136 -9.85 12.70 12.51
N TYR A 137 -8.52 12.57 12.53
CA TYR A 137 -7.83 11.31 12.23
C TYR A 137 -7.99 10.29 13.36
N ASP A 138 -7.95 10.74 14.62
CA ASP A 138 -8.19 9.88 15.78
C ASP A 138 -9.63 9.32 15.76
N LEU A 139 -10.62 10.16 15.44
CA LEU A 139 -12.01 9.75 15.31
C LEU A 139 -12.21 8.81 14.10
N LEU A 140 -11.58 9.11 12.95
CA LEU A 140 -11.57 8.22 11.79
C LEU A 140 -11.06 6.83 12.17
N GLY A 141 -9.98 6.73 12.95
CA GLY A 141 -9.44 5.46 13.44
C GLY A 141 -10.46 4.66 14.28
N VAL A 142 -11.21 5.34 15.15
CA VAL A 142 -12.29 4.73 15.94
C VAL A 142 -13.41 4.22 15.03
N LEU A 143 -13.87 5.05 14.08
CA LEU A 143 -14.93 4.69 13.15
C LEU A 143 -14.52 3.53 12.23
N LYS A 144 -13.27 3.48 11.80
CA LYS A 144 -12.74 2.37 11.00
C LYS A 144 -12.83 1.04 11.77
N ALA A 145 -12.53 1.06 13.06
CA ALA A 145 -12.49 -0.16 13.88
C ALA A 145 -13.87 -0.68 14.31
N GLY A 146 -14.93 0.15 14.31
CA GLY A 146 -16.22 -0.27 14.84
C GLY A 146 -17.47 0.18 14.07
N PHE A 147 -17.35 1.15 13.16
CA PHE A 147 -18.48 1.64 12.34
C PHE A 147 -18.42 1.15 10.89
N LEU A 148 -17.22 1.00 10.31
CA LEU A 148 -17.04 0.68 8.89
C LEU A 148 -17.82 -0.57 8.44
N ASP A 149 -17.82 -1.63 9.24
CA ASP A 149 -18.50 -2.89 8.92
C ASP A 149 -20.01 -2.70 8.63
N SER A 150 -20.64 -1.69 9.22
CA SER A 150 -22.07 -1.41 9.01
C SER A 150 -22.40 -0.82 7.64
N ILE A 151 -21.41 -0.28 6.95
CA ILE A 151 -21.54 0.39 5.65
C ILE A 151 -20.65 -0.22 4.57
N PHE A 152 -19.82 -1.20 4.91
CA PHE A 152 -18.83 -1.77 4.01
C PHE A 152 -19.49 -2.57 2.88
N ILE A 153 -19.14 -2.21 1.64
CA ILE A 153 -19.50 -2.98 0.45
C ILE A 153 -18.25 -3.67 -0.06
N GLN A 154 -18.32 -4.99 -0.28
CA GLN A 154 -17.22 -5.77 -0.83
C GLN A 154 -16.85 -5.26 -2.23
N PRO A 155 -15.56 -4.99 -2.52
CA PRO A 155 -15.13 -4.54 -3.83
C PRO A 155 -15.23 -5.67 -4.86
N THR A 156 -15.56 -5.31 -6.11
CA THR A 156 -15.73 -6.26 -7.22
C THR A 156 -15.02 -5.77 -8.48
N GLU A 157 -15.66 -4.93 -9.29
CA GLU A 157 -15.14 -4.42 -10.58
C GLU A 157 -13.80 -3.69 -10.47
N GLU A 158 -13.50 -3.12 -9.30
CA GLU A 158 -12.22 -2.44 -9.04
C GLU A 158 -11.08 -3.39 -8.66
N CYS A 159 -11.36 -4.68 -8.48
CA CYS A 159 -10.37 -5.71 -8.18
C CYS A 159 -10.09 -6.51 -9.46
N VAL A 160 -9.04 -6.11 -10.16
CA VAL A 160 -8.55 -6.81 -11.36
C VAL A 160 -7.95 -8.17 -11.00
N ASP A 161 -7.95 -9.10 -11.96
CA ASP A 161 -7.23 -10.37 -11.80
C ASP A 161 -5.73 -10.06 -11.64
N VAL A 162 -5.10 -10.73 -10.68
CA VAL A 162 -3.67 -10.52 -10.38
C VAL A 162 -2.77 -10.80 -11.59
N ARG A 163 -3.16 -11.75 -12.45
CA ARG A 163 -2.41 -12.09 -13.66
C ARG A 163 -2.45 -10.95 -14.67
N ASP A 164 -3.60 -10.28 -14.79
CA ASP A 164 -3.75 -9.12 -15.67
C ASP A 164 -2.93 -7.94 -15.14
N ALA A 165 -2.90 -7.73 -13.82
CA ALA A 165 -2.07 -6.71 -13.18
C ALA A 165 -0.56 -6.97 -13.36
N ILE A 166 -0.11 -8.22 -13.18
CA ILE A 166 1.29 -8.61 -13.43
C ILE A 166 1.64 -8.45 -14.89
N SER A 167 0.77 -8.91 -15.80
CA SER A 167 0.99 -8.77 -17.25
C SER A 167 1.06 -7.31 -17.67
N PHE A 168 0.20 -6.46 -17.12
CA PHE A 168 0.24 -5.01 -17.34
C PHE A 168 1.57 -4.42 -16.85
N ALA A 169 1.96 -4.72 -15.60
CA ALA A 169 3.20 -4.24 -15.00
C ALA A 169 4.43 -4.60 -15.85
N ASN A 170 4.56 -5.88 -16.23
CA ASN A 170 5.67 -6.36 -17.04
C ASN A 170 5.73 -5.66 -18.40
N ARG A 171 4.57 -5.44 -19.05
CA ARG A 171 4.49 -4.80 -20.36
C ARG A 171 4.96 -3.34 -20.33
N ILE A 172 4.69 -2.62 -19.26
CA ILE A 172 5.12 -1.23 -19.10
C ILE A 172 6.53 -1.09 -18.50
N GLY A 173 7.21 -2.20 -18.23
CA GLY A 173 8.51 -2.21 -17.56
C GLY A 173 8.44 -1.84 -16.08
N GLY A 174 7.29 -2.01 -15.41
CA GLY A 174 7.18 -1.88 -13.96
C GLY A 174 7.46 -3.20 -13.24
N ILE A 175 7.68 -3.12 -11.93
CA ILE A 175 7.99 -4.25 -11.06
C ILE A 175 6.74 -4.60 -10.23
N PRO A 176 5.95 -5.61 -10.60
CA PRO A 176 4.86 -6.07 -9.74
C PRO A 176 5.45 -6.71 -8.48
N ALA A 177 4.98 -6.29 -7.31
CA ALA A 177 5.43 -6.84 -6.04
C ALA A 177 4.24 -7.20 -5.16
N TYR A 178 4.26 -8.40 -4.59
CA TYR A 178 3.30 -8.81 -3.58
C TYR A 178 3.59 -8.05 -2.28
N ALA A 179 2.57 -7.43 -1.68
CA ALA A 179 2.74 -6.64 -0.46
C ALA A 179 2.58 -7.52 0.78
N TYR A 180 3.67 -8.10 1.27
CA TYR A 180 3.67 -8.90 2.49
C TYR A 180 3.23 -8.05 3.68
N LEU A 181 2.16 -8.47 4.35
CA LEU A 181 1.66 -7.82 5.57
C LEU A 181 2.25 -8.49 6.82
N GLY A 182 2.20 -9.82 6.88
CA GLY A 182 2.63 -10.61 8.03
C GLY A 182 1.63 -10.54 9.19
N ASP A 183 1.70 -11.52 10.10
CA ASP A 183 0.84 -11.59 11.27
C ASP A 183 1.07 -10.36 12.17
N VAL A 184 -0.02 -9.71 12.56
CA VAL A 184 0.02 -8.51 13.38
C VAL A 184 -0.42 -8.88 14.79
N ALA A 185 0.51 -8.84 15.75
CA ALA A 185 0.19 -9.05 17.17
C ALA A 185 -0.41 -7.78 17.81
N GLU A 186 0.11 -6.59 17.47
CA GLU A 186 -0.41 -5.27 17.85
C GLU A 186 -0.32 -4.31 16.65
N SER A 187 -1.40 -3.59 16.32
CA SER A 187 -1.34 -2.56 15.27
C SER A 187 -0.53 -1.35 15.74
N PRO A 188 0.47 -0.86 14.98
CA PRO A 188 1.17 0.39 15.29
C PRO A 188 0.24 1.61 15.39
N THR A 189 -0.96 1.52 14.81
CA THR A 189 -1.99 2.56 14.78
C THR A 189 -3.15 2.29 15.74
N GLY A 190 -3.11 1.19 16.51
CA GLY A 190 -4.12 0.82 17.51
C GLY A 190 -5.50 0.46 16.95
N ASP A 191 -5.61 0.30 15.62
CA ASP A 191 -6.87 0.10 14.89
C ASP A 191 -7.14 -1.35 14.46
N LYS A 192 -6.23 -2.30 14.69
CA LYS A 192 -6.41 -3.71 14.31
C LYS A 192 -6.31 -4.67 15.50
N ARG A 193 -7.19 -5.68 15.52
CA ARG A 193 -7.12 -6.84 16.42
C ARG A 193 -5.93 -7.72 16.00
N ALA A 194 -5.39 -8.50 16.94
CA ALA A 194 -4.44 -9.54 16.60
C ALA A 194 -5.07 -10.49 15.57
N GLU A 195 -4.49 -10.55 14.37
CA GLU A 195 -5.03 -11.31 13.24
C GLU A 195 -3.90 -12.06 12.55
N LYS A 196 -4.15 -13.35 12.29
CA LYS A 196 -3.25 -14.20 11.53
C LYS A 196 -3.49 -13.97 10.04
N TYR A 197 -2.42 -13.76 9.30
CA TYR A 197 -2.42 -13.52 7.87
C TYR A 197 -1.55 -14.57 7.18
N GLU A 198 -0.36 -14.20 6.71
CA GLU A 198 0.42 -15.02 5.79
C GLU A 198 1.47 -15.90 6.46
N ASP A 199 1.87 -15.67 7.72
CA ASP A 199 3.05 -16.32 8.30
C ASP A 199 2.95 -17.85 8.37
N GLU A 200 1.79 -18.37 8.73
CA GLU A 200 1.58 -19.83 8.81
C GLU A 200 1.58 -20.50 7.43
N ILE A 201 1.46 -19.72 6.36
CA ILE A 201 1.25 -20.22 5.00
C ILE A 201 2.34 -19.80 4.02
N LEU A 202 3.41 -19.12 4.47
CA LEU A 202 4.50 -18.66 3.60
C LEU A 202 5.12 -19.79 2.75
N ASP A 203 5.27 -20.98 3.33
CA ASP A 203 5.81 -22.16 2.62
C ASP A 203 4.96 -22.59 1.41
N GLU A 204 3.64 -22.37 1.46
CA GLU A 204 2.70 -22.61 0.35
C GLU A 204 2.57 -21.37 -0.54
N LEU A 205 2.54 -20.18 0.06
CA LEU A 205 2.25 -18.91 -0.61
C LEU A 205 3.37 -18.47 -1.55
N ILE A 206 4.63 -18.46 -1.09
CA ILE A 206 5.74 -17.92 -1.89
C ILE A 206 5.94 -18.69 -3.21
N PRO A 207 5.92 -20.04 -3.24
CA PRO A 207 5.96 -20.78 -4.51
C PRO A 207 4.86 -20.37 -5.48
N VAL A 208 3.62 -20.20 -4.98
CA VAL A 208 2.48 -19.79 -5.80
C VAL A 208 2.67 -18.38 -6.34
N LEU A 209 3.17 -17.44 -5.53
CA LEU A 209 3.48 -16.09 -5.99
C LEU A 209 4.56 -16.09 -7.07
N LYS A 210 5.59 -16.94 -6.93
CA LYS A 210 6.63 -17.11 -7.96
C LYS A 210 6.06 -17.68 -9.25
N GLU A 211 5.21 -18.71 -9.18
CA GLU A 211 4.54 -19.32 -10.33
C GLU A 211 3.62 -18.33 -11.06
N LEU A 212 2.93 -17.47 -10.31
CA LEU A 212 2.12 -16.38 -10.88
C LEU A 212 2.96 -15.32 -11.62
N GLY A 213 4.27 -15.28 -11.39
CA GLY A 213 5.18 -14.36 -12.06
C GLY A 213 5.49 -13.09 -11.28
N PHE A 214 5.32 -13.07 -9.96
CA PHE A 214 5.87 -11.97 -9.15
C PHE A 214 7.41 -12.05 -9.14
N PRO A 215 8.12 -10.97 -9.55
CA PRO A 215 9.57 -10.87 -9.41
C PRO A 215 10.00 -10.39 -8.01
N ALA A 216 9.10 -9.79 -7.23
CA ALA A 216 9.44 -9.10 -6.01
C ALA A 216 8.40 -9.27 -4.89
N ILE A 217 8.86 -9.15 -3.66
CA ILE A 217 8.05 -8.99 -2.45
C ILE A 217 8.35 -7.62 -1.86
N THR A 218 7.30 -6.86 -1.54
CA THR A 218 7.43 -5.60 -0.81
C THR A 218 6.90 -5.76 0.61
N TYR A 219 7.59 -5.17 1.59
CA TYR A 219 7.20 -5.25 3.01
C TYR A 219 7.58 -3.99 3.78
N MET A 220 7.05 -3.88 5.00
CA MET A 220 7.23 -2.72 5.86
C MET A 220 7.95 -3.12 7.14
N PRO A 221 9.28 -2.97 7.23
CA PRO A 221 10.05 -3.44 8.38
C PRO A 221 9.47 -3.08 9.77
N PRO A 222 8.95 -1.85 10.01
CA PRO A 222 8.42 -1.48 11.33
C PRO A 222 7.13 -2.20 11.74
N ARG A 223 6.49 -2.94 10.82
CA ARG A 223 5.24 -3.68 11.08
C ARG A 223 5.46 -5.16 11.38
N ASN A 224 6.70 -5.65 11.28
CA ASN A 224 7.02 -7.06 11.42
C ASN A 224 8.15 -7.25 12.43
N THR A 225 8.12 -8.38 13.12
CA THR A 225 9.24 -8.83 13.94
C THR A 225 10.45 -9.15 13.08
N LYS A 226 11.64 -9.09 13.67
CA LYS A 226 12.88 -9.46 13.00
C LYS A 226 12.83 -10.91 12.51
N GLU A 227 12.24 -11.81 13.29
CA GLU A 227 12.11 -13.23 12.97
C GLU A 227 11.24 -13.46 11.73
N GLN A 228 10.10 -12.77 11.62
CA GLN A 228 9.25 -12.79 10.43
C GLN A 228 10.03 -12.34 9.19
N LEU A 229 10.75 -11.21 9.29
CA LEU A 229 11.49 -10.65 8.17
C LEU A 229 12.67 -11.52 7.74
N LEU A 230 13.42 -12.10 8.68
CA LEU A 230 14.52 -13.02 8.35
C LEU A 230 14.01 -14.31 7.68
N ARG A 231 12.84 -14.80 8.07
CA ARG A 231 12.19 -15.94 7.41
C ARG A 231 11.78 -15.57 5.98
N LEU A 232 11.18 -14.39 5.79
CA LEU A 232 10.80 -13.88 4.47
C LEU A 232 12.02 -13.70 3.55
N GLN A 233 13.10 -13.10 4.04
CA GLN A 233 14.39 -12.99 3.34
C GLN A 233 14.90 -14.36 2.86
N GLY A 234 14.80 -15.37 3.72
CA GLY A 234 15.16 -16.75 3.38
C GLY A 234 14.37 -17.28 2.17
N PHE A 235 13.06 -16.99 2.11
CA PHE A 235 12.23 -17.33 0.96
C PHE A 235 12.59 -16.52 -0.28
N CYS A 236 12.79 -15.20 -0.15
CA CYS A 236 13.18 -14.35 -1.27
C CYS A 236 14.49 -14.83 -1.91
N LYS A 237 15.48 -15.20 -1.09
CA LYS A 237 16.73 -15.82 -1.55
C LYS A 237 16.49 -17.17 -2.23
N LYS A 238 15.64 -18.03 -1.65
CA LYS A 238 15.35 -19.37 -2.21
C LYS A 238 14.66 -19.31 -3.57
N TYR A 239 13.75 -18.36 -3.77
CA TYR A 239 12.93 -18.24 -4.98
C TYR A 239 13.39 -17.15 -5.94
N ASP A 240 14.58 -16.57 -5.71
CA ASP A 240 15.16 -15.52 -6.55
C ASP A 240 14.18 -14.36 -6.74
N LEU A 241 13.70 -13.80 -5.62
CA LEU A 241 12.77 -12.67 -5.55
C LEU A 241 13.50 -11.44 -5.01
N MET A 242 13.24 -10.29 -5.63
CA MET A 242 13.71 -9.01 -5.11
C MET A 242 12.91 -8.59 -3.88
N GLU A 243 13.62 -8.03 -2.90
CA GLU A 243 13.04 -7.48 -1.69
C GLU A 243 12.95 -5.96 -1.81
N ILE A 244 11.77 -5.42 -1.54
CA ILE A 244 11.52 -3.98 -1.58
C ILE A 244 10.99 -3.55 -0.22
N SER A 245 11.55 -2.49 0.35
CA SER A 245 11.05 -1.91 1.59
C SER A 245 10.34 -0.59 1.37
N GLY A 246 9.23 -0.39 2.07
CA GLY A 246 8.55 0.89 2.16
C GLY A 246 7.80 1.02 3.48
N VAL A 247 7.28 2.20 3.79
CA VAL A 247 6.37 2.38 4.93
C VAL A 247 5.13 3.11 4.43
N ASP A 248 3.97 2.49 4.61
CA ASP A 248 2.68 3.12 4.35
C ASP A 248 2.32 4.06 5.51
N ILE A 249 2.36 5.36 5.20
CA ILE A 249 1.98 6.46 6.06
C ILE A 249 0.67 7.04 5.56
N ASN A 250 -0.38 6.92 6.37
CA ASN A 250 -1.73 7.37 6.04
C ASN A 250 -2.37 8.23 7.14
N GLN A 251 -1.65 8.50 8.24
CA GLN A 251 -2.09 9.44 9.27
C GLN A 251 -0.92 10.20 9.92
N PRO A 252 -1.15 11.43 10.41
CA PRO A 252 -0.08 12.30 10.92
C PRO A 252 0.62 11.79 12.19
N ARG A 253 -0.01 10.87 12.94
CA ARG A 253 0.60 10.25 14.13
C ARG A 253 1.62 9.16 13.80
N GLN A 254 1.68 8.66 12.55
CA GLN A 254 2.63 7.62 12.17
C GLN A 254 4.06 8.16 12.05
N SER A 255 5.02 7.41 12.57
CA SER A 255 6.45 7.72 12.47
C SER A 255 6.97 7.50 11.05
N PHE A 256 7.73 8.47 10.54
CA PHE A 256 8.52 8.32 9.31
C PHE A 256 9.87 7.63 9.54
N ARG A 257 10.24 7.33 10.80
CA ARG A 257 11.47 6.62 11.12
C ARG A 257 11.31 5.11 10.90
N CYS A 258 12.35 4.50 10.35
CA CYS A 258 12.47 3.06 10.14
C CYS A 258 13.85 2.59 10.65
N PRO A 259 14.07 2.54 11.97
CA PRO A 259 15.36 2.15 12.55
C PRO A 259 15.80 0.73 12.15
N GLU A 260 14.85 -0.13 11.77
CA GLU A 260 15.08 -1.49 11.29
C GLU A 260 16.03 -1.49 10.07
N LEU A 261 15.91 -0.52 9.18
CA LEU A 261 16.78 -0.40 8.00
C LEU A 261 18.25 -0.11 8.33
N LEU A 262 18.56 0.30 9.57
CA LEU A 262 19.93 0.52 10.01
C LEU A 262 20.64 -0.77 10.43
N LEU A 263 19.90 -1.86 10.64
CA LEU A 263 20.48 -3.13 11.08
C LEU A 263 21.24 -3.80 9.92
N PRO A 264 22.35 -4.51 10.20
CA PRO A 264 23.17 -5.15 9.16
C PRO A 264 22.40 -6.07 8.22
N GLU A 265 21.45 -6.85 8.74
CA GLU A 265 20.61 -7.79 7.97
C GLU A 265 19.60 -7.14 7.01
N PHE A 266 19.46 -5.81 7.05
CA PHE A 266 18.54 -5.07 6.18
C PHE A 266 19.27 -4.12 5.21
N ARG A 267 20.61 -4.11 5.22
CA ARG A 267 21.40 -3.21 4.36
C ARG A 267 21.22 -3.47 2.87
N HIS A 268 20.89 -4.69 2.47
CA HIS A 268 20.63 -5.03 1.06
C HIS A 268 19.41 -4.29 0.50
N LEU A 269 18.51 -3.79 1.35
CA LEU A 269 17.36 -3.00 0.92
C LEU A 269 17.76 -1.62 0.39
N ASP A 270 18.90 -1.07 0.82
CA ASP A 270 19.48 0.14 0.22
C ASP A 270 19.94 -0.14 -1.23
N ASP A 271 20.62 -1.27 -1.44
CA ASP A 271 20.98 -1.70 -2.80
C ASP A 271 19.74 -1.95 -3.66
N ALA A 272 18.73 -2.62 -3.14
CA ALA A 272 17.47 -2.82 -3.85
C ALA A 272 16.81 -1.50 -4.24
N THR A 273 16.83 -0.50 -3.36
CA THR A 273 16.29 0.84 -3.64
C THR A 273 17.05 1.52 -4.78
N TRP A 274 18.39 1.54 -4.73
CA TRP A 274 19.20 2.10 -5.81
C TRP A 274 19.07 1.32 -7.11
N ALA A 275 18.88 0.01 -7.04
CA ALA A 275 18.62 -0.81 -8.21
C ALA A 275 17.30 -0.45 -8.87
N MET A 276 16.26 -0.12 -8.09
CA MET A 276 15.00 0.39 -8.62
C MET A 276 15.15 1.76 -9.29
N VAL A 277 15.97 2.66 -8.73
CA VAL A 277 16.28 3.96 -9.36
C VAL A 277 16.92 3.76 -10.74
N ALA A 278 17.91 2.88 -10.83
CA ALA A 278 18.53 2.52 -12.11
C ALA A 278 17.53 1.84 -13.06
N HIS A 279 16.73 0.91 -12.55
CA HIS A 279 15.70 0.23 -13.33
C HIS A 279 14.73 1.23 -13.97
N GLU A 280 14.16 2.16 -13.20
CA GLU A 280 13.18 3.13 -13.69
C GLU A 280 13.80 4.04 -14.76
N ALA A 281 15.02 4.54 -14.50
CA ALA A 281 15.73 5.42 -15.42
C ALA A 281 16.10 4.71 -16.73
N LEU A 282 16.70 3.52 -16.64
CA LEU A 282 17.16 2.76 -17.81
C LEU A 282 15.98 2.23 -18.63
N SER A 283 14.93 1.72 -17.98
CA SER A 283 13.70 1.26 -18.67
C SER A 283 12.97 2.41 -19.36
N GLY A 284 13.08 3.64 -18.81
CA GLY A 284 12.57 4.85 -19.44
C GLY A 284 13.33 5.25 -20.71
N PHE A 285 14.59 4.82 -20.85
CA PHE A 285 15.37 4.99 -22.07
C PHE A 285 15.09 3.86 -23.08
N ASP A 286 15.12 2.60 -22.62
CA ASP A 286 14.79 1.41 -23.41
C ASP A 286 14.31 0.30 -22.47
N LEU A 287 13.10 -0.23 -22.71
CA LEU A 287 12.48 -1.27 -21.86
C LEU A 287 13.34 -2.54 -21.73
N ARG A 288 14.20 -2.83 -22.71
CA ARG A 288 15.12 -3.98 -22.66
C ARG A 288 16.13 -3.87 -21.53
N PHE A 289 16.43 -2.65 -21.08
CA PHE A 289 17.34 -2.37 -19.98
C PHE A 289 16.67 -2.43 -18.61
N GLY A 290 15.42 -2.84 -18.51
CA GLY A 290 14.77 -3.06 -17.22
C GLY A 290 15.36 -4.25 -16.47
N LEU A 291 15.54 -4.09 -15.15
CA LEU A 291 16.03 -5.12 -14.22
C LEU A 291 15.31 -6.46 -14.30
N PHE A 292 14.09 -6.57 -14.85
CA PHE A 292 13.38 -7.83 -15.03
C PHE A 292 13.00 -8.13 -16.49
N SER A 293 13.51 -7.37 -17.45
CA SER A 293 13.28 -7.64 -18.86
C SER A 293 13.93 -8.96 -19.27
N ALA A 294 13.22 -9.76 -20.07
CA ALA A 294 13.74 -10.99 -20.64
C ALA A 294 14.78 -10.74 -21.75
N GLU A 295 14.79 -9.53 -22.34
CA GLU A 295 15.76 -9.09 -23.34
C GLU A 295 17.01 -8.45 -22.73
N ASN A 296 17.06 -8.38 -21.39
CA ASN A 296 18.20 -7.83 -20.68
C ASN A 296 19.41 -8.78 -20.81
N SER A 297 20.60 -8.26 -21.15
CA SER A 297 21.80 -9.09 -21.26
C SER A 297 22.27 -9.70 -19.93
N LEU A 298 21.74 -9.20 -18.81
CA LEU A 298 21.95 -9.70 -17.46
C LEU A 298 20.79 -10.59 -16.98
N ALA A 299 19.87 -11.02 -17.85
CA ALA A 299 18.70 -11.79 -17.46
C ALA A 299 19.04 -13.16 -16.85
N ASP A 300 20.14 -13.78 -17.28
CA ASP A 300 20.53 -15.15 -16.92
C ASP A 300 21.38 -15.23 -15.63
N ILE A 301 21.76 -14.11 -15.03
CA ILE A 301 22.51 -14.09 -13.75
C ILE A 301 21.55 -13.95 -12.56
N PRO A 302 21.92 -14.44 -11.35
CA PRO A 302 21.05 -14.41 -10.17
C PRO A 302 20.55 -13.00 -9.81
N ILE A 303 19.32 -12.87 -9.29
CA ILE A 303 18.71 -11.56 -9.03
C ILE A 303 19.56 -10.68 -8.12
N ILE A 304 20.21 -11.29 -7.13
CA ILE A 304 21.07 -10.57 -6.18
C ILE A 304 22.25 -9.89 -6.87
N GLU A 305 22.84 -10.55 -7.88
CA GLU A 305 23.94 -9.97 -8.65
C GLU A 305 23.45 -8.83 -9.56
N ARG A 306 22.28 -9.02 -10.19
CA ARG A 306 21.63 -7.96 -10.98
C ARG A 306 21.34 -6.74 -10.12
N ILE A 307 20.77 -6.94 -8.93
CA ILE A 307 20.49 -5.86 -7.96
C ILE A 307 21.77 -5.11 -7.64
N HIS A 308 22.87 -5.80 -7.30
CA HIS A 308 24.14 -5.10 -6.99
C HIS A 308 24.65 -4.26 -8.16
N ARG A 309 24.66 -4.80 -9.39
CA ARG A 309 25.10 -4.06 -10.59
C ARG A 309 24.21 -2.83 -10.86
N TYR A 310 22.89 -3.00 -10.77
CA TYR A 310 21.93 -1.90 -10.92
C TYR A 310 22.06 -0.88 -9.79
N ALA A 311 22.34 -1.30 -8.56
CA ALA A 311 22.53 -0.41 -7.43
C ALA A 311 23.80 0.46 -7.60
N THR A 312 24.88 -0.09 -8.15
CA THR A 312 26.07 0.69 -8.51
C THR A 312 25.73 1.76 -9.55
N VAL A 313 25.01 1.38 -10.60
CA VAL A 313 24.54 2.32 -11.63
C VAL A 313 23.61 3.38 -11.04
N GLY A 314 22.65 2.99 -10.22
CA GLY A 314 21.66 3.89 -9.63
C GLY A 314 22.32 5.01 -8.82
N ARG A 315 23.36 4.67 -8.06
CA ARG A 315 24.16 5.65 -7.30
C ARG A 315 25.00 6.57 -8.19
N ALA A 316 25.34 6.13 -9.40
CA ALA A 316 26.23 6.84 -10.31
C ALA A 316 25.47 7.68 -11.37
N ILE A 317 24.15 7.51 -11.52
CA ILE A 317 23.34 8.35 -12.40
C ILE A 317 23.26 9.76 -11.82
N ASP A 318 23.77 10.76 -12.56
CA ASP A 318 23.48 12.18 -12.30
C ASP A 318 22.40 12.65 -13.28
N PHE A 319 21.17 12.77 -12.78
CA PHE A 319 20.02 13.22 -13.56
C PHE A 319 20.13 14.66 -14.09
N ARG A 320 21.10 15.44 -13.61
CA ARG A 320 21.34 16.82 -14.08
C ARG A 320 22.36 16.88 -15.22
N GLU A 321 23.10 15.79 -15.45
CA GLU A 321 24.15 15.75 -16.46
C GLU A 321 23.66 15.07 -17.75
N PRO A 322 23.60 15.78 -18.89
CA PRO A 322 23.23 15.19 -20.16
C PRO A 322 24.12 14.00 -20.53
N GLY A 323 23.51 12.89 -20.93
CA GLY A 323 24.24 11.68 -21.33
C GLY A 323 24.72 10.80 -20.17
N SER A 324 24.55 11.20 -18.91
CA SER A 324 24.89 10.36 -17.75
C SER A 324 24.21 8.99 -17.83
N LEU A 325 22.90 8.99 -18.11
CA LEU A 325 22.13 7.75 -18.28
C LEU A 325 22.67 6.83 -19.39
N VAL A 326 23.03 7.40 -20.54
CA VAL A 326 23.58 6.63 -21.68
C VAL A 326 24.92 6.02 -21.31
N ARG A 327 25.82 6.80 -20.71
CA ARG A 327 27.12 6.28 -20.26
C ARG A 327 26.97 5.18 -19.22
N GLN A 328 26.06 5.35 -18.25
CA GLN A 328 25.82 4.33 -17.24
C GLN A 328 25.20 3.06 -17.85
N ALA A 329 24.30 3.18 -18.83
CA ALA A 329 23.78 2.04 -19.58
C ALA A 329 24.90 1.31 -20.33
N GLU A 330 25.76 2.06 -21.03
CA GLU A 330 26.92 1.49 -21.73
C GLU A 330 27.84 0.74 -20.77
N LEU A 331 28.20 1.32 -19.62
CA LEU A 331 29.03 0.65 -18.61
C LEU A 331 28.38 -0.65 -18.10
N LEU A 332 27.09 -0.61 -17.77
CA LEU A 332 26.37 -1.76 -17.24
C LEU A 332 26.33 -2.95 -18.20
N PHE A 333 26.17 -2.68 -19.50
CA PHE A 333 25.93 -3.71 -20.50
C PHE A 333 27.17 -4.05 -21.36
N LEU A 334 28.24 -3.25 -21.32
CA LEU A 334 29.49 -3.50 -22.03
C LEU A 334 30.60 -4.11 -21.17
N GLU A 335 30.51 -4.04 -19.83
CA GLU A 335 31.39 -4.81 -18.94
C GLU A 335 31.05 -6.31 -19.02
N LYS A 336 31.81 -7.03 -19.86
CA LYS A 336 31.82 -8.50 -19.96
C LYS A 336 32.84 -9.11 -19.02
#